data_AF-A0A919ZV49-F1
#
_entry.id   AF-A0A919ZV49-F1
#
_cell.length_a   1.000
_cell.length_b   1.000
_cell.length_c   1.000
_cell.angle_alpha   90.00
_cell.angle_beta   90.00
_cell.angle_gamma   90.00
#
_symmetry.space_group_name_H-M   'P 1'
#
loop_
_entity.id
_entity.type
_entity.pdbx_description
1 polymer ?
#
loop_
_entity_poly.entity_id
_entity_poly.type
_entity_poly.pdbx_seq_one_letter_code
_entity_poly.pdbx_strand_id
1 'polypeptide(L)'
;MYEPVQKQSFLKQEGTPRFTTITDLNKSGIDNIYQGKYVFLIPEVKSNQTFNIYYQLGVMRAYESLKIENKIEFVEEIKINLDLFEKAFFVGPFKSSMVQDYSLDQDKDNFLFMNYSEVGKFIPTNKMMQINLIEYFFNLSEGYKFDVIASKNEIEEFKSYSNFPYQLSRTNLNFYSILAPENDIPRILKINESNNRFQLLNNKDSKILNHFPRARKDIKNILVIPKNEEQLYELASLIRFNFGLEYNILSLSYNLSNTLSKSELQIHNVKSVDVSYSAPFGFDLNKNRSFSLGYDAMLLSFAIKNKIYGEIRGLNGIYFLDEDDLFARSYIN
;
A
#
# COMPACT_ATOMS: atom_id res chain seq x y z
N MET A 1 0.16 -35.43 32.75
CA MET A 1 0.39 -35.28 31.30
C MET A 1 0.90 -33.89 31.09
N TYR A 2 2.12 -33.72 30.57
CA TYR A 2 2.59 -32.43 30.10
C TYR A 2 2.02 -32.25 28.69
N GLU A 3 1.18 -31.23 28.49
CA GLU A 3 0.85 -30.78 27.14
C GLU A 3 2.17 -30.35 26.45
N PRO A 4 2.44 -30.80 25.22
CA PRO A 4 3.62 -30.33 24.51
C PRO A 4 3.47 -28.83 24.29
N VAL A 5 4.48 -28.06 24.73
CA VAL A 5 4.56 -26.62 24.49
C VAL A 5 4.47 -26.40 22.98
N GLN A 6 3.38 -25.77 22.53
CA GLN A 6 3.16 -25.46 21.12
C GLN A 6 4.31 -24.59 20.61
N LYS A 7 5.00 -25.07 19.57
CA LYS A 7 6.22 -24.45 19.06
C LYS A 7 5.87 -23.26 18.17
N GLN A 8 6.12 -22.05 18.66
CA GLN A 8 6.02 -20.81 17.88
C GLN A 8 7.19 -20.72 16.88
N SER A 9 6.93 -20.12 15.70
CA SER A 9 7.95 -19.93 14.67
C SER A 9 8.11 -18.46 14.34
N PHE A 10 9.35 -17.95 14.36
CA PHE A 10 9.67 -16.55 14.06
C PHE A 10 10.47 -16.42 12.76
N LEU A 11 9.95 -15.62 11.83
CA LEU A 11 10.60 -15.28 10.57
C LEU A 11 11.48 -14.04 10.72
N LYS A 12 12.66 -14.05 10.08
CA LYS A 12 13.61 -12.93 10.10
C LYS A 12 13.10 -11.75 9.27
N GLN A 13 13.48 -10.54 9.69
CA GLN A 13 13.25 -9.32 8.91
C GLN A 13 14.25 -9.22 7.75
N GLU A 14 13.76 -8.88 6.55
CA GLU A 14 14.61 -8.62 5.37
C GLU A 14 15.00 -7.14 5.25
N GLY A 15 14.26 -6.23 5.90
CA GLY A 15 14.63 -4.82 6.05
C GLY A 15 14.49 -3.93 4.81
N THR A 16 14.17 -4.48 3.63
CA THR A 16 14.00 -3.70 2.38
C THR A 16 12.54 -3.28 2.14
N PRO A 17 12.29 -2.03 1.68
CA PRO A 17 10.95 -1.56 1.29
C PRO A 17 10.52 -2.01 -0.11
N ARG A 18 11.43 -2.64 -0.87
CA ARG A 18 11.14 -3.18 -2.20
C ARG A 18 10.63 -4.60 -2.09
N PHE A 19 9.80 -4.98 -3.05
CA PHE A 19 9.42 -6.36 -3.24
C PHE A 19 10.66 -7.18 -3.64
N THR A 20 10.83 -8.34 -3.02
CA THR A 20 11.92 -9.29 -3.28
C THR A 20 11.33 -10.65 -3.62
N THR A 21 10.57 -11.20 -2.69
CA THR A 21 9.88 -12.49 -2.80
C THR A 21 8.66 -12.50 -1.89
N ILE A 22 7.75 -13.43 -2.17
CA ILE A 22 6.70 -13.84 -1.23
C ILE A 22 7.35 -14.78 -0.20
N THR A 23 6.92 -14.69 1.05
CA THR A 23 7.29 -15.63 2.11
C THR A 23 6.75 -17.03 1.79
N ASP A 24 7.65 -18.02 1.73
CA ASP A 24 7.30 -19.42 1.50
C ASP A 24 7.11 -20.15 2.85
N LEU A 25 5.88 -20.19 3.34
CA LEU A 25 5.53 -20.85 4.62
C LEU A 25 5.57 -22.39 4.54
N ASN A 26 5.72 -22.99 3.36
CA ASN A 26 5.90 -24.44 3.26
C ASN A 26 7.34 -24.87 3.56
N LYS A 27 8.31 -23.99 3.28
CA LYS A 27 9.74 -24.28 3.48
C LYS A 27 10.21 -24.02 4.90
N SER A 28 9.39 -23.40 5.75
CA SER A 28 9.75 -23.11 7.13
C SER A 28 9.66 -24.32 8.07
N GLY A 29 9.23 -25.49 7.58
CA GLY A 29 9.18 -26.74 8.38
C GLY A 29 8.16 -26.67 9.52
N ILE A 30 7.04 -25.99 9.28
CA ILE A 30 6.02 -25.69 10.29
C ILE A 30 4.91 -26.73 10.20
N ASP A 31 4.54 -27.31 11.34
CA ASP A 31 3.40 -28.21 11.44
C ASP A 31 2.09 -27.43 11.33
N ASN A 32 1.17 -27.86 10.45
CA ASN A 32 -0.18 -27.31 10.41
C ASN A 32 -0.95 -27.77 11.66
N ILE A 33 -1.05 -26.90 12.66
CA ILE A 33 -1.72 -27.20 13.93
C ILE A 33 -3.20 -26.82 13.92
N TYR A 34 -3.63 -25.99 12.98
CA TYR A 34 -5.01 -25.55 12.89
C TYR A 34 -5.88 -26.57 12.17
N GLN A 35 -6.92 -27.08 12.84
CA GLN A 35 -7.85 -28.07 12.29
C GLN A 35 -9.25 -27.50 11.99
N GLY A 36 -9.46 -26.21 12.23
CA GLY A 36 -10.74 -25.56 11.95
C GLY A 36 -10.95 -25.25 10.46
N LYS A 37 -11.99 -24.46 10.18
CA LYS A 37 -12.29 -23.94 8.83
C LYS A 37 -11.91 -22.46 8.73
N TYR A 38 -11.65 -22.00 7.51
CA TYR A 38 -11.49 -20.58 7.21
C TYR A 38 -12.77 -20.06 6.53
N VAL A 39 -13.34 -18.97 7.07
CA VAL A 39 -14.58 -18.38 6.58
C VAL A 39 -14.29 -16.95 6.15
N PHE A 40 -14.40 -16.70 4.85
CA PHE A 40 -14.15 -15.41 4.25
C PHE A 40 -15.46 -14.64 4.10
N LEU A 41 -15.58 -13.56 4.87
CA LEU A 41 -16.72 -12.64 4.84
C LEU A 41 -16.50 -11.65 3.70
N ILE A 42 -17.17 -11.88 2.57
CA ILE A 42 -17.04 -11.05 1.36
C ILE A 42 -18.08 -9.92 1.34
N PRO A 43 -17.78 -8.75 0.75
CA PRO A 43 -18.77 -7.70 0.54
C PRO A 43 -19.99 -8.17 -0.27
N GLU A 44 -21.08 -7.41 -0.20
CA GLU A 44 -22.30 -7.68 -0.95
C GLU A 44 -22.01 -7.85 -2.45
N VAL A 45 -22.44 -8.98 -3.02
CA VAL A 45 -22.05 -9.40 -4.38
C VAL A 45 -22.54 -8.43 -5.45
N LYS A 46 -23.74 -7.86 -5.28
CA LYS A 46 -24.36 -6.97 -6.27
C LYS A 46 -23.54 -5.71 -6.54
N SER A 47 -22.90 -5.15 -5.52
CA SER A 47 -22.13 -3.91 -5.61
C SER A 47 -20.63 -4.15 -5.78
N ASN A 48 -20.13 -5.36 -5.52
CA ASN A 48 -18.70 -5.67 -5.45
C ASN A 48 -18.29 -6.88 -6.31
N GLN A 49 -19.03 -7.20 -7.37
CA GLN A 49 -18.82 -8.43 -8.16
C GLN A 49 -17.37 -8.60 -8.64
N THR A 50 -16.79 -7.56 -9.26
CA THR A 50 -15.39 -7.60 -9.73
C THR A 50 -14.44 -7.84 -8.57
N PHE A 51 -14.52 -7.04 -7.52
CA PHE A 51 -13.69 -7.21 -6.33
C PHE A 51 -13.78 -8.64 -5.78
N ASN A 52 -15.00 -9.14 -5.56
CA ASN A 52 -15.25 -10.46 -5.00
C ASN A 52 -14.65 -11.59 -5.85
N ILE A 53 -14.79 -11.54 -7.17
CA ILE A 53 -14.23 -12.56 -8.06
C ILE A 53 -12.71 -12.61 -7.91
N TYR A 54 -12.03 -11.47 -8.04
CA TYR A 54 -10.56 -11.45 -8.01
C TYR A 54 -10.01 -11.71 -6.61
N TYR A 55 -10.67 -11.22 -5.57
CA TYR A 55 -10.36 -11.55 -4.18
C TYR A 55 -10.42 -13.06 -3.92
N GLN A 56 -11.52 -13.73 -4.31
CA GLN A 56 -11.66 -15.17 -4.15
C GLN A 56 -10.60 -15.95 -4.95
N LEU A 57 -10.29 -15.53 -6.17
CA LEU A 57 -9.19 -16.11 -6.95
C LEU A 57 -7.84 -16.00 -6.24
N GLY A 58 -7.57 -14.86 -5.60
CA GLY A 58 -6.39 -14.66 -4.77
C GLY A 58 -6.32 -15.63 -3.60
N VAL A 59 -7.42 -15.76 -2.85
CA VAL A 59 -7.55 -16.72 -1.74
C VAL A 59 -7.28 -18.15 -2.21
N MET A 60 -7.91 -18.58 -3.31
CA MET A 60 -7.73 -19.93 -3.86
C MET A 60 -6.29 -20.16 -4.32
N ARG A 61 -5.64 -19.14 -4.89
CA ARG A 61 -4.24 -19.25 -5.31
C ARG A 61 -3.30 -19.46 -4.11
N ALA A 62 -3.49 -18.68 -3.04
CA ALA A 62 -2.74 -18.84 -1.81
C ALA A 62 -2.99 -20.22 -1.19
N TYR A 63 -4.26 -20.63 -1.08
CA TYR A 63 -4.69 -21.93 -0.56
C TYR A 63 -3.98 -23.11 -1.25
N GLU A 64 -3.97 -23.12 -2.59
CA GLU A 64 -3.26 -24.14 -3.38
C GLU A 64 -1.74 -24.06 -3.15
N SER A 65 -1.16 -22.86 -3.21
CA SER A 65 0.29 -22.68 -3.08
C SER A 65 0.83 -23.11 -1.72
N LEU A 66 0.05 -22.89 -0.66
CA LEU A 66 0.36 -23.23 0.74
C LEU A 66 -0.10 -24.66 1.10
N LYS A 67 -0.68 -25.41 0.15
CA LYS A 67 -1.18 -26.78 0.34
C LYS A 67 -2.07 -26.92 1.58
N ILE A 68 -2.94 -25.95 1.81
CA ILE A 68 -3.83 -25.94 2.96
C ILE A 68 -4.90 -27.02 2.74
N GLU A 69 -5.17 -27.82 3.76
CA GLU A 69 -6.18 -28.90 3.70
C GLU A 69 -7.50 -28.52 4.39
N ASN A 70 -7.49 -27.45 5.18
CA ASN A 70 -8.65 -26.93 5.89
C ASN A 70 -9.75 -26.49 4.93
N LYS A 71 -11.02 -26.71 5.30
CA LYS A 71 -12.16 -26.21 4.51
C LYS A 71 -12.13 -24.68 4.43
N ILE A 72 -12.35 -24.14 3.23
CA ILE A 72 -12.63 -22.73 2.98
C ILE A 72 -14.11 -22.54 2.63
N GLU A 73 -14.71 -21.47 3.15
CA GLU A 73 -16.07 -21.06 2.80
C GLU A 73 -16.13 -19.54 2.58
N PHE A 74 -16.93 -19.10 1.59
CA PHE A 74 -17.18 -17.70 1.32
C PHE A 74 -18.63 -17.36 1.65
N VAL A 75 -18.83 -16.34 2.47
CA VAL A 75 -20.15 -15.91 2.94
C VAL A 75 -20.25 -14.40 2.77
N GLU A 76 -21.37 -13.89 2.26
CA GLU A 76 -21.59 -12.45 2.23
C GLU A 76 -21.64 -11.91 3.67
N GLU A 77 -20.84 -10.87 3.97
CA GLU A 77 -20.66 -10.34 5.32
C GLU A 77 -21.98 -9.93 5.98
N ILE A 78 -22.96 -9.46 5.19
CA ILE A 78 -24.28 -9.05 5.68
C ILE A 78 -25.21 -10.22 6.03
N LYS A 79 -24.86 -11.45 5.64
CA LYS A 79 -25.66 -12.67 5.85
C LYS A 79 -25.05 -13.57 6.92
N ILE A 80 -23.95 -13.17 7.54
CA ILE A 80 -23.24 -14.02 8.49
C ILE A 80 -24.05 -14.20 9.77
N ASN A 81 -24.12 -15.44 10.23
CA ASN A 81 -24.49 -15.80 11.58
C ASN A 81 -23.34 -16.61 12.17
N LEU A 82 -22.56 -16.00 13.07
CA LEU A 82 -21.32 -16.59 13.60
C LEU A 82 -21.56 -17.90 14.36
N ASP A 83 -22.73 -18.03 15.02
CA ASP A 83 -23.10 -19.21 15.81
C ASP A 83 -23.17 -20.50 14.97
N LEU A 84 -23.30 -20.38 13.64
CA LEU A 84 -23.32 -21.52 12.72
C LEU A 84 -21.92 -22.04 12.35
N PHE A 85 -20.86 -21.40 12.85
CA PHE A 85 -19.48 -21.65 12.44
C PHE A 85 -18.59 -22.00 13.64
N GLU A 86 -18.84 -23.15 14.25
CA GLU A 86 -17.99 -23.69 15.32
C GLU A 86 -16.53 -23.84 14.85
N LYS A 87 -15.57 -23.37 15.68
CA LYS A 87 -14.12 -23.44 15.44
C LYS A 87 -13.69 -22.87 14.08
N ALA A 88 -14.36 -21.84 13.60
CA ALA A 88 -13.95 -21.10 12.41
C ALA A 88 -12.94 -20.00 12.74
N PHE A 89 -12.09 -19.69 11.76
CA PHE A 89 -11.34 -18.44 11.71
C PHE A 89 -11.95 -17.59 10.62
N PHE A 90 -12.35 -16.39 10.99
CA PHE A 90 -13.05 -15.47 10.11
C PHE A 90 -12.07 -14.47 9.50
N VAL A 91 -12.28 -14.18 8.24
CA VAL A 91 -11.50 -13.19 7.49
C VAL A 91 -12.46 -12.16 6.92
N GLY A 92 -12.37 -10.94 7.42
CA GLY A 92 -13.39 -9.90 7.27
C GLY A 92 -14.01 -9.53 8.62
N PRO A 93 -15.11 -8.76 8.64
CA PRO A 93 -15.75 -8.13 7.49
C PRO A 93 -14.91 -6.98 6.90
N PHE A 94 -15.39 -6.42 5.80
CA PHE A 94 -14.77 -5.27 5.13
C PHE A 94 -15.40 -3.94 5.58
N LYS A 95 -16.71 -3.93 5.86
CA LYS A 95 -17.39 -2.72 6.34
C LYS A 95 -16.86 -2.29 7.70
N SER A 96 -16.38 -1.04 7.79
CA SER A 96 -15.81 -0.48 9.01
C SER A 96 -16.78 -0.59 10.20
N SER A 97 -18.08 -0.35 10.01
CA SER A 97 -19.07 -0.49 11.08
C SER A 97 -19.11 -1.91 11.64
N MET A 98 -19.10 -2.93 10.77
CA MET A 98 -19.13 -4.32 11.19
C MET A 98 -17.80 -4.75 11.84
N VAL A 99 -16.66 -4.23 11.37
CA VAL A 99 -15.35 -4.48 12.02
C VAL A 99 -15.38 -3.97 13.46
N GLN A 100 -15.89 -2.76 13.68
CA GLN A 100 -16.00 -2.20 15.02
C GLN A 100 -16.91 -3.05 15.91
N ASP A 101 -18.08 -3.47 15.41
CA ASP A 101 -19.02 -4.32 16.14
C ASP A 101 -18.37 -5.65 16.59
N TYR A 102 -17.63 -6.34 15.70
CA TYR A 102 -16.98 -7.62 16.04
C TYR A 102 -15.67 -7.46 16.83
N SER A 103 -14.97 -6.34 16.69
CA SER A 103 -13.71 -6.09 17.41
C SER A 103 -13.90 -5.91 18.93
N LEU A 104 -15.10 -5.52 19.35
CA LEU A 104 -15.47 -5.33 20.75
C LEU A 104 -15.90 -6.63 21.44
N ASP A 105 -16.06 -7.72 20.68
CA ASP A 105 -16.48 -9.02 21.19
C ASP A 105 -15.30 -9.87 21.68
N GLN A 106 -15.55 -10.89 22.49
CA GLN A 106 -14.52 -11.78 23.06
C GLN A 106 -13.82 -12.66 22.01
N ASP A 107 -14.31 -12.68 20.77
CA ASP A 107 -13.85 -13.55 19.70
C ASP A 107 -12.75 -12.96 18.79
N LYS A 108 -12.16 -11.81 19.14
CA LYS A 108 -11.13 -11.13 18.34
C LYS A 108 -9.98 -12.03 17.83
N ASP A 109 -9.60 -13.06 18.60
CA ASP A 109 -8.50 -13.97 18.26
C ASP A 109 -8.88 -14.98 17.17
N ASN A 110 -10.17 -15.04 16.85
CA ASN A 110 -10.73 -15.83 15.75
C ASN A 110 -10.95 -14.99 14.48
N PHE A 111 -10.50 -13.73 14.44
CA PHE A 111 -10.67 -12.85 13.29
C PHE A 111 -9.35 -12.33 12.73
N LEU A 112 -9.33 -12.18 11.40
CA LEU A 112 -8.47 -11.25 10.69
C LEU A 112 -9.37 -10.22 10.01
N PHE A 113 -9.41 -9.00 10.53
CA PHE A 113 -10.28 -7.96 10.01
C PHE A 113 -9.75 -7.37 8.70
N MET A 114 -10.63 -7.00 7.78
CA MET A 114 -10.27 -6.43 6.47
C MET A 114 -10.45 -4.90 6.43
N ASN A 115 -10.44 -4.28 7.60
CA ASN A 115 -10.46 -2.84 7.79
C ASN A 115 -9.87 -2.50 9.16
N TYR A 116 -9.66 -1.21 9.40
CA TYR A 116 -9.15 -0.71 10.67
C TYR A 116 -9.94 -1.22 11.88
N SER A 117 -9.22 -1.79 12.85
CA SER A 117 -9.73 -2.25 14.14
C SER A 117 -8.85 -1.71 15.26
N GLU A 118 -9.46 -1.27 16.36
CA GLU A 118 -8.72 -0.88 17.58
C GLU A 118 -8.12 -2.09 18.31
N VAL A 119 -8.71 -3.27 18.10
CA VAL A 119 -8.38 -4.48 18.82
C VAL A 119 -8.29 -5.67 17.85
N GLY A 120 -7.30 -6.54 18.07
CA GLY A 120 -7.06 -7.71 17.22
C GLY A 120 -6.34 -7.35 15.93
N LYS A 121 -6.15 -8.36 15.08
CA LYS A 121 -5.32 -8.24 13.87
C LYS A 121 -6.17 -7.80 12.70
N PHE A 122 -5.65 -6.84 11.92
CA PHE A 122 -6.33 -6.37 10.73
C PHE A 122 -5.37 -6.12 9.57
N ILE A 123 -5.85 -6.33 8.35
CA ILE A 123 -5.19 -5.83 7.14
C ILE A 123 -5.68 -4.39 6.93
N PRO A 124 -4.78 -3.38 6.98
CA PRO A 124 -5.15 -2.00 6.74
C PRO A 124 -5.64 -1.77 5.31
N THR A 125 -6.36 -0.67 5.10
CA THR A 125 -6.78 -0.27 3.75
C THR A 125 -5.56 0.01 2.87
N ASN A 126 -5.73 -0.12 1.54
CA ASN A 126 -4.66 0.19 0.58
C ASN A 126 -4.03 1.57 0.82
N LYS A 127 -4.86 2.59 1.08
CA LYS A 127 -4.39 3.94 1.42
C LYS A 127 -3.49 3.96 2.65
N MET A 128 -3.93 3.32 3.74
CA MET A 128 -3.17 3.25 4.98
C MET A 128 -1.85 2.50 4.80
N MET A 129 -1.86 1.37 4.08
CA MET A 129 -0.63 0.62 3.79
C MET A 129 0.41 1.44 3.00
N GLN A 130 -0.03 2.25 2.03
CA GLN A 130 0.85 3.13 1.26
C GLN A 130 1.41 4.28 2.11
N ILE A 131 0.59 4.89 2.97
CA ILE A 131 1.03 5.93 3.90
C ILE A 131 2.04 5.37 4.92
N ASN A 132 1.77 4.18 5.49
CA ASN A 132 2.68 3.49 6.41
C ASN A 132 4.05 3.23 5.77
N LEU A 133 4.10 2.90 4.47
CA LEU A 133 5.35 2.73 3.75
C LEU A 133 6.13 4.04 3.66
N ILE A 134 5.46 5.13 3.31
CA ILE A 134 6.07 6.45 3.19
C ILE A 134 6.67 6.89 4.52
N GLU A 135 5.91 6.74 5.61
CA GLU A 135 6.38 7.10 6.96
C GLU A 135 7.55 6.22 7.41
N TYR A 136 7.48 4.91 7.17
CA TYR A 136 8.60 4.01 7.43
C TYR A 136 9.85 4.40 6.62
N PHE A 137 9.69 4.73 5.34
CA PHE A 137 10.79 5.14 4.48
C PHE A 137 11.46 6.42 4.99
N PHE A 138 10.69 7.36 5.54
CA PHE A 138 11.24 8.59 6.13
C PHE A 138 12.01 8.36 7.42
N ASN A 139 11.59 7.42 8.26
CA ASN A 139 12.35 7.09 9.47
C ASN A 139 13.71 6.48 9.17
N LEU A 140 13.78 5.61 8.15
CA LEU A 140 15.04 4.98 7.78
C LEU A 140 16.00 5.93 7.05
N SER A 141 15.47 6.99 6.46
CA SER A 141 16.21 7.86 5.56
C SER A 141 16.50 9.21 6.22
N GLU A 142 17.34 9.22 7.26
CA GLU A 142 17.80 10.47 7.88
C GLU A 142 18.33 11.44 6.80
N GLY A 143 17.75 12.64 6.74
CA GLY A 143 18.16 13.70 5.80
C GLY A 143 17.47 13.69 4.42
N TYR A 144 16.64 12.68 4.08
CA TYR A 144 15.87 12.70 2.84
C TYR A 144 14.64 13.58 2.97
N LYS A 145 14.60 14.68 2.22
CA LYS A 145 13.41 15.53 2.09
C LYS A 145 12.61 15.17 0.86
N PHE A 146 11.29 15.27 1.00
CA PHE A 146 10.33 15.04 -0.07
C PHE A 146 9.43 16.25 -0.25
N ASP A 147 9.32 16.70 -1.49
CA ASP A 147 8.35 17.69 -1.90
C ASP A 147 7.09 16.96 -2.34
N VAL A 148 6.02 17.09 -1.54
CA VAL A 148 4.73 16.46 -1.77
C VAL A 148 3.89 17.39 -2.64
N ILE A 149 3.50 16.92 -3.82
CA ILE A 149 2.72 17.69 -4.79
C ILE A 149 1.38 16.99 -5.01
N ALA A 150 0.30 17.66 -4.64
CA ALA A 150 -1.04 17.11 -4.73
C ALA A 150 -2.09 18.21 -4.63
N SER A 151 -3.35 17.89 -4.89
CA SER A 151 -4.43 18.85 -4.65
C SER A 151 -4.60 19.11 -3.15
N LYS A 152 -5.21 20.24 -2.78
CA LYS A 152 -5.46 20.59 -1.37
C LYS A 152 -6.17 19.47 -0.60
N ASN A 153 -7.24 18.90 -1.16
CA ASN A 153 -8.01 17.83 -0.52
C ASN A 153 -7.15 16.58 -0.28
N GLU A 154 -6.34 16.19 -1.26
CA GLU A 154 -5.44 15.02 -1.13
C GLU A 154 -4.38 15.22 -0.05
N ILE A 155 -3.86 16.45 0.10
CA ILE A 155 -2.91 16.78 1.16
C ILE A 155 -3.59 16.72 2.53
N GLU A 156 -4.79 17.27 2.66
CA GLU A 156 -5.56 17.23 3.90
C GLU A 156 -5.89 15.79 4.29
N GLU A 157 -6.27 14.95 3.33
CA GLU A 157 -6.55 13.54 3.59
C GLU A 157 -5.28 12.74 3.91
N PHE A 158 -4.17 12.96 3.21
CA PHE A 158 -2.87 12.37 3.56
C PHE A 158 -2.42 12.76 4.99
N LYS A 159 -2.80 13.96 5.44
CA LYS A 159 -2.55 14.44 6.79
C LYS A 159 -3.50 13.84 7.83
N SER A 160 -4.75 13.53 7.50
CA SER A 160 -5.69 12.97 8.48
C SER A 160 -5.41 11.51 8.84
N TYR A 161 -4.86 10.72 7.91
CA TYR A 161 -4.52 9.31 8.14
C TYR A 161 -3.28 9.07 9.03
N SER A 162 -2.57 10.13 9.42
CA SER A 162 -1.28 10.06 10.12
C SER A 162 -1.35 9.83 11.62
N ASN A 163 -2.54 9.53 12.15
CA ASN A 163 -2.80 9.50 13.59
C ASN A 163 -2.88 8.08 14.18
N PHE A 164 -2.46 7.05 13.43
CA PHE A 164 -2.26 5.70 13.98
C PHE A 164 -0.95 5.64 14.80
N PRO A 165 -0.79 4.75 15.80
CA PRO A 165 -0.07 4.97 17.07
C PRO A 165 1.44 5.23 16.97
N TYR A 166 1.98 5.26 15.75
CA TYR A 166 3.35 5.66 15.45
C TYR A 166 3.32 7.05 14.83
N GLN A 167 3.17 8.10 15.65
CA GLN A 167 3.37 9.47 15.18
C GLN A 167 4.83 9.65 14.77
N LEU A 168 5.09 9.53 13.46
CA LEU A 168 6.42 9.72 12.91
C LEU A 168 6.60 11.18 12.49
N SER A 169 7.75 11.75 12.87
CA SER A 169 8.07 13.16 12.65
C SER A 169 8.11 13.50 11.15
N ARG A 170 7.04 14.15 10.65
CA ARG A 170 6.89 14.59 9.25
C ARG A 170 7.74 15.82 8.90
N THR A 171 8.79 16.12 9.66
CA THR A 171 9.69 17.27 9.45
C THR A 171 10.41 17.26 8.10
N ASN A 172 10.40 16.13 7.40
CA ASN A 172 11.04 15.94 6.10
C ASN A 172 10.09 16.11 4.89
N LEU A 173 8.82 16.51 5.11
CA LEU A 173 7.84 16.73 4.06
C LEU A 173 7.55 18.22 3.84
N ASN A 174 7.74 18.70 2.62
CA ASN A 174 7.24 20.00 2.19
C ASN A 174 5.98 19.79 1.34
N PHE A 175 4.85 20.40 1.73
CA PHE A 175 3.59 20.22 1.02
C PHE A 175 3.30 21.36 0.06
N TYR A 176 2.97 21.04 -1.18
CA TYR A 176 2.59 21.99 -2.22
C TYR A 176 1.22 21.60 -2.79
N SER A 177 0.21 22.42 -2.46
CA SER A 177 -1.12 22.29 -3.05
C SER A 177 -1.13 22.87 -4.47
N ILE A 178 -1.59 22.08 -5.44
CA ILE A 178 -1.75 22.52 -6.83
C ILE A 178 -3.22 22.86 -7.14
N LEU A 179 -3.41 23.92 -7.93
CA LEU A 179 -4.68 24.28 -8.55
C LEU A 179 -4.57 24.24 -10.08
N ALA A 180 -3.46 24.73 -10.62
CA ALA A 180 -3.16 24.79 -12.06
C ALA A 180 -1.75 24.21 -12.30
N PRO A 181 -1.63 22.89 -12.56
CA PRO A 181 -0.36 22.18 -12.64
C PRO A 181 0.68 22.87 -13.53
N GLU A 182 0.26 23.38 -14.69
CA GLU A 182 1.10 24.04 -15.68
C GLU A 182 1.77 25.33 -15.15
N ASN A 183 1.14 26.00 -14.20
CA ASN A 183 1.66 27.21 -13.56
C ASN A 183 2.36 26.91 -12.22
N ASP A 184 1.80 25.96 -11.47
CA ASP A 184 2.25 25.62 -10.13
C ASP A 184 3.54 24.81 -10.14
N ILE A 185 3.69 23.82 -11.04
CA ILE A 185 4.89 22.98 -11.10
C ILE A 185 6.14 23.82 -11.40
N PRO A 186 6.17 24.71 -12.43
CA PRO A 186 7.32 25.58 -12.65
C PRO A 186 7.63 26.49 -11.46
N ARG A 187 6.61 26.96 -10.73
CA ARG A 187 6.78 27.79 -9.54
C ARG A 187 7.38 26.99 -8.38
N ILE A 188 6.85 25.81 -8.07
CA ILE A 188 7.35 24.91 -7.02
C ILE A 188 8.82 24.56 -7.27
N LEU A 189 9.14 24.22 -8.51
CA LEU A 189 10.50 23.88 -8.93
C LEU A 189 11.40 25.10 -9.21
N LYS A 190 10.88 26.31 -8.97
CA LYS A 190 11.56 27.62 -9.12
C LYS A 190 12.13 27.92 -10.51
N ILE A 191 11.50 27.40 -11.55
CA ILE A 191 11.84 27.69 -12.95
C ILE A 191 11.61 29.16 -13.27
N ASN A 192 10.48 29.70 -12.81
CA ASN A 192 10.11 31.09 -13.09
C ASN A 192 11.16 32.06 -12.53
N GLU A 193 11.71 31.78 -11.34
CA GLU A 193 12.81 32.56 -10.77
C GLU A 193 14.09 32.47 -11.63
N SER A 194 14.42 31.27 -12.11
CA SER A 194 15.57 31.07 -13.02
C SER A 194 15.40 31.85 -14.31
N ASN A 195 14.23 31.77 -14.94
CA ASN A 195 13.90 32.48 -16.17
C ASN A 195 13.95 34.01 -15.97
N ASN A 196 13.40 34.51 -14.86
CA ASN A 196 13.43 35.95 -14.55
C ASN A 196 14.87 36.44 -14.33
N ARG A 197 15.71 35.68 -13.60
CA ARG A 197 17.13 36.01 -13.43
C ARG A 197 17.88 35.98 -14.75
N PHE A 198 17.59 35.01 -15.61
CA PHE A 198 18.17 34.93 -16.94
C PHE A 198 17.78 36.14 -17.81
N GLN A 199 16.51 36.53 -17.84
CA GLN A 199 16.05 37.71 -18.58
C GLN A 199 16.75 39.00 -18.13
N LEU A 200 16.95 39.18 -16.82
CA LEU A 200 17.70 40.31 -16.28
C LEU A 200 19.16 40.35 -16.73
N LEU A 201 19.79 39.19 -16.96
CA LEU A 201 21.16 39.08 -17.47
C LEU A 201 21.19 39.31 -18.99
N ASN A 202 20.30 38.68 -19.74
CA ASN A 202 20.24 38.80 -21.19
C ASN A 202 19.91 40.23 -21.66
N ASN A 203 19.11 40.98 -20.90
CA ASN A 203 18.83 42.39 -21.19
C ASN A 203 20.03 43.33 -20.94
N LYS A 204 21.10 42.86 -20.30
CA LYS A 204 22.31 43.64 -20.01
C LYS A 204 23.48 43.34 -20.94
N ASP A 205 23.48 42.19 -21.63
CA ASP A 205 24.56 41.75 -22.50
C ASP A 205 24.16 41.74 -23.98
N SER A 206 25.06 42.19 -24.87
CA SER A 206 24.83 42.23 -26.32
C SER A 206 25.03 40.87 -27.04
N LYS A 207 25.12 39.77 -26.28
CA LYS A 207 25.26 38.41 -26.80
C LYS A 207 24.03 37.59 -26.48
N ILE A 208 23.49 36.89 -27.50
CA ILE A 208 22.41 35.93 -27.32
C ILE A 208 22.94 34.76 -26.47
N LEU A 209 22.51 34.68 -25.23
CA LEU A 209 22.76 33.55 -24.35
C LEU A 209 21.61 32.54 -24.50
N ASN A 210 21.93 31.24 -24.56
CA ASN A 210 20.91 30.19 -24.50
C ASN A 210 20.67 29.81 -23.04
N HIS A 211 19.42 29.84 -22.57
CA HIS A 211 19.06 29.40 -21.22
C HIS A 211 18.53 27.98 -21.22
N PHE A 212 19.15 27.12 -20.40
CA PHE A 212 18.65 25.78 -20.11
C PHE A 212 18.52 25.65 -18.59
N PRO A 213 17.30 25.65 -18.02
CA PRO A 213 17.12 25.42 -16.59
C PRO A 213 17.67 24.03 -16.23
N ARG A 214 18.29 23.94 -15.05
CA ARG A 214 18.85 22.67 -14.52
C ARG A 214 18.11 22.27 -13.26
N ALA A 215 17.98 20.96 -13.07
CA ALA A 215 17.37 20.40 -11.88
C ALA A 215 18.04 20.95 -10.63
N ARG A 216 17.24 21.33 -9.63
CA ARG A 216 17.77 21.82 -8.36
C ARG A 216 18.34 20.64 -7.57
N LYS A 217 19.47 20.85 -6.88
CA LYS A 217 20.09 19.79 -6.06
C LYS A 217 19.39 19.57 -4.72
N ASP A 218 18.70 20.60 -4.21
CA ASP A 218 17.96 20.56 -2.94
C ASP A 218 16.55 19.97 -3.07
N ILE A 219 16.04 19.86 -4.29
CA ILE A 219 14.81 19.13 -4.63
C ILE A 219 15.25 17.87 -5.36
N LYS A 220 15.03 16.69 -4.78
CA LYS A 220 15.46 15.44 -5.43
C LYS A 220 14.36 14.39 -5.47
N ASN A 221 13.58 14.29 -4.41
CA ASN A 221 12.50 13.34 -4.29
C ASN A 221 11.18 14.09 -4.28
N ILE A 222 10.32 13.75 -5.22
CA ILE A 222 8.98 14.32 -5.35
C ILE A 222 8.00 13.20 -5.10
N LEU A 223 7.09 13.39 -4.14
CA LEU A 223 5.97 12.51 -3.91
C LEU A 223 4.73 13.13 -4.54
N VAL A 224 4.12 12.47 -5.51
CA VAL A 224 2.85 12.91 -6.09
C VAL A 224 1.70 12.11 -5.50
N ILE A 225 0.61 12.80 -5.16
CA ILE A 225 -0.66 12.19 -4.76
C ILE A 225 -1.71 12.60 -5.79
N PRO A 226 -1.84 11.83 -6.88
CA PRO A 226 -2.80 12.11 -7.93
C PRO A 226 -4.23 11.77 -7.49
N LYS A 227 -5.21 12.49 -8.04
CA LYS A 227 -6.64 12.15 -7.93
C LYS A 227 -7.04 11.00 -8.85
N ASN A 228 -6.37 10.88 -9.99
CA ASN A 228 -6.64 9.89 -11.04
C ASN A 228 -5.39 9.68 -11.92
N GLU A 229 -5.48 8.76 -12.87
CA GLU A 229 -4.35 8.35 -13.70
C GLU A 229 -3.88 9.46 -14.65
N GLU A 230 -4.81 10.24 -15.20
CA GLU A 230 -4.49 11.36 -16.10
C GLU A 230 -3.66 12.43 -15.38
N GLN A 231 -4.08 12.82 -14.17
CA GLN A 231 -3.35 13.77 -13.35
C GLN A 231 -1.96 13.25 -12.98
N LEU A 232 -1.79 11.95 -12.76
CA LEU A 232 -0.46 11.37 -12.54
C LEU A 232 0.46 11.65 -13.74
N TYR A 233 0.00 11.38 -14.95
CA TYR A 233 0.80 11.56 -16.17
C TYR A 233 1.05 13.05 -16.46
N GLU A 234 0.06 13.91 -16.23
CA GLU A 234 0.22 15.36 -16.37
C GLU A 234 1.30 15.89 -15.43
N LEU A 235 1.22 15.56 -14.13
CA LEU A 235 2.20 16.01 -13.14
C LEU A 235 3.59 15.46 -13.46
N ALA A 236 3.68 14.17 -13.79
CA ALA A 236 4.95 13.55 -14.15
C ALA A 236 5.54 14.21 -15.41
N SER A 237 4.73 14.44 -16.45
CA SER A 237 5.11 15.15 -17.66
C SER A 237 5.66 16.54 -17.34
N LEU A 238 4.92 17.36 -16.59
CA LEU A 238 5.34 18.73 -16.27
C LEU A 238 6.63 18.76 -15.45
N ILE A 239 6.82 17.83 -14.51
CA ILE A 239 8.08 17.71 -13.77
C ILE A 239 9.23 17.35 -14.72
N ARG A 240 9.00 16.39 -15.63
CA ARG A 240 10.02 15.87 -16.57
C ARG A 240 10.37 16.83 -17.70
N PHE A 241 9.39 17.50 -18.31
CA PHE A 241 9.64 18.46 -19.39
C PHE A 241 10.56 19.59 -18.98
N ASN A 242 10.52 19.96 -17.70
CA ASN A 242 11.31 21.06 -17.19
C ASN A 242 12.74 20.66 -16.79
N PHE A 243 12.98 19.41 -16.42
CA PHE A 243 14.25 19.01 -15.78
C PHE A 243 14.76 17.60 -16.11
N GLY A 244 14.13 16.92 -17.06
CA GLY A 244 14.49 15.56 -17.46
C GLY A 244 14.30 14.53 -16.36
N LEU A 245 15.16 13.51 -16.37
CA LEU A 245 15.07 12.34 -15.47
C LEU A 245 15.70 12.55 -14.08
N GLU A 246 16.17 13.76 -13.77
CA GLU A 246 16.96 14.08 -12.57
C GLU A 246 16.17 13.91 -11.25
N TYR A 247 14.85 14.13 -11.26
CA TYR A 247 14.02 13.93 -10.07
C TYR A 247 13.58 12.48 -9.91
N ASN A 248 13.55 12.01 -8.66
CA ASN A 248 12.94 10.75 -8.28
C ASN A 248 11.46 11.00 -7.98
N ILE A 249 10.57 10.57 -8.87
CA ILE A 249 9.12 10.72 -8.72
C ILE A 249 8.57 9.44 -8.12
N LEU A 250 8.03 9.54 -6.91
CA LEU A 250 7.20 8.50 -6.29
C LEU A 250 5.73 8.92 -6.38
N SER A 251 4.85 7.98 -6.68
CA SER A 251 3.40 8.21 -6.73
C SER A 251 2.67 7.35 -5.72
N LEU A 252 1.74 7.93 -4.95
CA LEU A 252 0.77 7.16 -4.18
C LEU A 252 -0.41 6.82 -5.08
N SER A 253 -0.64 5.53 -5.30
CA SER A 253 -1.62 5.08 -6.26
C SER A 253 -2.98 4.76 -5.64
N TYR A 254 -3.19 5.00 -4.34
CA TYR A 254 -4.42 4.58 -3.65
C TYR A 254 -5.72 5.19 -4.21
N ASN A 255 -5.64 6.32 -4.91
CA ASN A 255 -6.79 6.93 -5.62
C ASN A 255 -6.95 6.42 -7.06
N LEU A 256 -5.97 5.71 -7.58
CA LEU A 256 -5.97 5.17 -8.93
C LEU A 256 -6.74 3.85 -8.92
N SER A 257 -7.63 3.66 -9.87
CA SER A 257 -8.49 2.48 -9.96
C SER A 257 -8.52 1.86 -11.35
N ASN A 258 -8.10 2.62 -12.37
CA ASN A 258 -8.11 2.19 -13.75
C ASN A 258 -6.80 1.51 -14.15
N THR A 259 -6.77 1.06 -15.40
CA THR A 259 -5.56 0.52 -16.00
C THR A 259 -4.51 1.61 -16.15
N LEU A 260 -3.32 1.39 -15.56
CA LEU A 260 -2.18 2.28 -15.78
C LEU A 260 -1.53 2.04 -17.15
N SER A 261 -1.04 3.09 -17.78
CA SER A 261 -0.29 2.99 -19.01
C SER A 261 1.17 2.65 -18.71
N LYS A 262 1.60 1.45 -19.11
CA LYS A 262 3.00 1.03 -18.98
C LYS A 262 3.96 2.02 -19.63
N SER A 263 3.62 2.50 -20.83
CA SER A 263 4.48 3.41 -21.57
C SER A 263 4.64 4.72 -20.85
N GLU A 264 3.55 5.30 -20.31
CA GLU A 264 3.61 6.55 -19.56
C GLU A 264 4.46 6.42 -18.29
N LEU A 265 4.25 5.36 -17.51
CA LEU A 265 5.04 5.11 -16.31
C LEU A 265 6.53 4.94 -16.63
N GLN A 266 6.86 4.26 -17.73
CA GLN A 266 8.24 4.05 -18.18
C GLN A 266 8.88 5.33 -18.72
N ILE A 267 8.19 6.08 -19.58
CA ILE A 267 8.67 7.33 -20.18
C ILE A 267 8.99 8.34 -19.08
N HIS A 268 8.13 8.44 -18.06
CA HIS A 268 8.33 9.36 -16.96
C HIS A 268 9.13 8.79 -15.78
N ASN A 269 9.53 7.52 -15.84
CA ASN A 269 10.24 6.82 -14.77
C ASN A 269 9.60 7.08 -13.39
N VAL A 270 8.28 6.89 -13.32
CA VAL A 270 7.49 7.06 -12.09
C VAL A 270 7.53 5.75 -11.31
N LYS A 271 7.98 5.80 -10.06
CA LYS A 271 7.91 4.66 -9.14
C LYS A 271 6.57 4.72 -8.43
N SER A 272 5.78 3.66 -8.56
CA SER A 272 4.47 3.60 -7.93
C SER A 272 4.60 2.93 -6.57
N VAL A 273 4.10 3.58 -5.54
CA VAL A 273 3.82 2.93 -4.26
C VAL A 273 2.48 2.25 -4.44
N ASP A 274 2.49 0.94 -4.68
CA ASP A 274 1.28 0.15 -4.92
C ASP A 274 1.39 -1.23 -4.30
N VAL A 275 0.26 -1.90 -4.32
CA VAL A 275 0.08 -3.30 -3.95
C VAL A 275 -0.08 -4.12 -5.23
N SER A 276 0.50 -5.33 -5.28
CA SER A 276 0.59 -6.26 -6.41
C SER A 276 1.88 -6.18 -7.27
N TYR A 277 2.87 -7.01 -6.94
CA TYR A 277 4.10 -7.13 -7.73
C TYR A 277 3.98 -8.13 -8.89
N SER A 278 3.15 -9.18 -8.75
CA SER A 278 2.99 -10.19 -9.81
C SER A 278 2.09 -9.73 -10.95
N ALA A 279 1.29 -8.68 -10.72
CA ALA A 279 0.34 -8.07 -11.66
C ALA A 279 -0.27 -9.06 -12.68
N PRO A 280 -0.87 -10.18 -12.24
CA PRO A 280 -1.32 -11.25 -13.13
C PRO A 280 -2.39 -10.78 -14.12
N PHE A 281 -3.02 -9.64 -13.85
CA PHE A 281 -4.04 -9.00 -14.70
C PHE A 281 -3.51 -7.75 -15.42
N GLY A 282 -2.21 -7.69 -15.70
CA GLY A 282 -1.59 -6.57 -16.39
C GLY A 282 -1.62 -5.30 -15.54
N PHE A 283 -1.95 -4.16 -16.13
CA PHE A 283 -1.98 -2.87 -15.40
C PHE A 283 -3.35 -2.54 -14.79
N ASP A 284 -4.30 -3.49 -14.77
CA ASP A 284 -5.61 -3.30 -14.15
C ASP A 284 -5.47 -3.33 -12.62
N LEU A 285 -5.40 -2.13 -12.02
CA LEU A 285 -5.17 -1.97 -10.60
C LEU A 285 -6.25 -2.68 -9.77
N ASN A 286 -7.53 -2.45 -10.06
CA ASN A 286 -8.62 -3.03 -9.28
C ASN A 286 -8.55 -4.55 -9.21
N LYS A 287 -8.29 -5.23 -10.33
CA LYS A 287 -8.16 -6.69 -10.36
C LYS A 287 -6.95 -7.16 -9.56
N ASN A 288 -5.79 -6.54 -9.79
CA ASN A 288 -4.57 -6.96 -9.13
C ASN A 288 -4.58 -6.71 -7.62
N ARG A 289 -5.13 -5.58 -7.16
CA ARG A 289 -5.27 -5.28 -5.73
C ARG A 289 -6.23 -6.23 -5.05
N SER A 290 -7.38 -6.50 -5.68
CA SER A 290 -8.36 -7.47 -5.15
C SER A 290 -7.74 -8.85 -5.00
N PHE A 291 -7.06 -9.33 -6.05
CA PHE A 291 -6.36 -10.62 -6.03
C PHE A 291 -5.24 -10.69 -5.01
N SER A 292 -4.40 -9.65 -4.95
CA SER A 292 -3.29 -9.62 -3.99
C SER A 292 -3.80 -9.59 -2.56
N LEU A 293 -4.85 -8.81 -2.28
CA LEU A 293 -5.48 -8.78 -0.97
C LEU A 293 -6.04 -10.16 -0.58
N GLY A 294 -6.69 -10.86 -1.51
CA GLY A 294 -7.18 -12.22 -1.27
C GLY A 294 -6.08 -13.24 -0.98
N TYR A 295 -4.98 -13.16 -1.74
CA TYR A 295 -3.81 -13.99 -1.50
C TYR A 295 -3.24 -13.75 -0.10
N ASP A 296 -3.04 -12.49 0.26
CA ASP A 296 -2.43 -12.10 1.52
C ASP A 296 -3.35 -12.40 2.71
N ALA A 297 -4.66 -12.25 2.54
CA ALA A 297 -5.64 -12.62 3.55
C ALA A 297 -5.55 -14.11 3.91
N MET A 298 -5.43 -15.00 2.93
CA MET A 298 -5.24 -16.43 3.19
C MET A 298 -3.87 -16.73 3.79
N LEU A 299 -2.81 -16.11 3.27
CA LEU A 299 -1.44 -16.25 3.77
C LEU A 299 -1.35 -15.90 5.25
N LEU A 300 -1.90 -14.75 5.64
CA LEU A 300 -1.90 -14.26 7.01
C LEU A 300 -2.82 -15.08 7.90
N SER A 301 -4.00 -15.47 7.42
CA SER A 301 -4.90 -16.35 8.17
C SER A 301 -4.22 -17.66 8.55
N PHE A 302 -3.52 -18.26 7.58
CA PHE A 302 -2.72 -19.46 7.81
C PHE A 302 -1.60 -19.22 8.82
N ALA A 303 -0.87 -18.11 8.69
CA ALA A 303 0.21 -17.74 9.62
C ALA A 303 -0.29 -17.54 11.05
N ILE A 304 -1.36 -16.77 11.23
CA ILE A 304 -1.98 -16.48 12.53
C ILE A 304 -2.42 -17.77 13.21
N LYS A 305 -3.19 -18.62 12.52
CA LYS A 305 -3.72 -19.84 13.14
C LYS A 305 -2.66 -20.90 13.41
N ASN A 306 -1.53 -20.84 12.71
CA ASN A 306 -0.38 -21.71 12.95
C ASN A 306 0.73 -21.06 13.78
N LYS A 307 0.47 -19.91 14.43
CA LYS A 307 1.40 -19.22 15.34
C LYS A 307 2.77 -18.94 14.69
N ILE A 308 2.71 -18.45 13.46
CA ILE A 308 3.86 -18.02 12.67
C ILE A 308 3.96 -16.50 12.74
N TYR A 309 5.03 -16.00 13.34
CA TYR A 309 5.23 -14.58 13.64
C TYR A 309 6.49 -14.04 12.92
N GLY A 310 6.64 -12.72 12.87
CA GLY A 310 7.75 -12.02 12.23
C GLY A 310 7.35 -11.31 10.93
N GLU A 311 8.33 -11.08 10.05
CA GLU A 311 8.09 -10.44 8.75
C GLU A 311 7.52 -11.45 7.73
N ILE A 312 6.29 -11.20 7.28
CA ILE A 312 5.61 -11.96 6.23
C ILE A 312 5.44 -11.06 5.02
N ARG A 313 5.98 -11.47 3.89
CA ARG A 313 5.89 -10.77 2.60
C ARG A 313 4.82 -11.43 1.76
N GLY A 314 3.72 -10.72 1.53
CA GLY A 314 2.66 -11.10 0.62
C GLY A 314 2.77 -10.42 -0.75
N LEU A 315 1.77 -10.63 -1.61
CA LEU A 315 1.61 -9.94 -2.89
C LEU A 315 1.15 -8.50 -2.73
N ASN A 316 0.34 -8.23 -1.72
CA ASN A 316 -0.26 -6.93 -1.42
C ASN A 316 0.66 -6.08 -0.54
N GLY A 317 1.35 -6.67 0.44
CA GLY A 317 2.26 -5.90 1.29
C GLY A 317 3.27 -6.70 2.09
N ILE A 318 4.01 -5.96 2.91
CA ILE A 318 4.88 -6.48 3.97
C ILE A 318 4.14 -6.35 5.28
N TYR A 319 4.06 -7.46 6.00
CA TYR A 319 3.35 -7.61 7.25
C TYR A 319 4.33 -7.95 8.36
N PHE A 320 4.18 -7.30 9.50
CA PHE A 320 4.92 -7.59 10.72
C PHE A 320 3.88 -8.12 11.70
N LEU A 321 3.85 -9.44 11.82
CA LEU A 321 2.86 -10.17 12.60
C LEU A 321 3.47 -10.59 13.94
N ASP A 322 2.81 -10.25 15.04
CA ASP A 322 3.15 -10.76 16.37
C ASP A 322 1.92 -11.41 17.03
N GLU A 323 2.04 -11.74 18.32
CA GLU A 323 0.98 -12.44 19.07
C GLU A 323 -0.30 -11.62 19.20
N ASP A 324 -0.21 -10.30 19.23
CA ASP A 324 -1.32 -9.40 19.56
C ASP A 324 -1.76 -8.59 18.34
N ASP A 325 -0.80 -8.08 17.57
CA ASP A 325 -0.98 -7.07 16.53
C ASP A 325 -0.47 -7.52 15.14
N LEU A 326 -0.88 -6.77 14.13
CA LEU A 326 -0.48 -6.90 12.75
C LEU A 326 -0.22 -5.51 12.16
N PHE A 327 1.04 -5.14 12.02
CA PHE A 327 1.42 -3.94 11.28
C PHE A 327 1.66 -4.28 9.81
N ALA A 328 1.21 -3.42 8.89
CA ALA A 328 1.38 -3.64 7.45
C ALA A 328 1.76 -2.38 6.69
N ARG A 329 2.50 -2.58 5.59
CA ARG A 329 2.86 -1.52 4.63
C ARG A 329 2.93 -2.05 3.20
N SER A 330 2.76 -1.17 2.22
CA SER A 330 2.90 -1.50 0.79
C SER A 330 4.37 -1.62 0.37
N TYR A 331 4.60 -1.95 -0.91
CA TYR A 331 5.92 -1.96 -1.53
C TYR A 331 6.18 -0.70 -2.35
N ILE A 332 7.47 -0.38 -2.56
CA ILE A 332 7.89 0.52 -3.64
C ILE A 332 8.13 -0.36 -4.87
N ASN A 333 7.25 -0.25 -5.88
CA ASN A 333 7.33 -1.00 -7.14
C ASN A 333 8.08 -0.23 -8.23
#